data_AF-A0A949G4V4-F1
#
_entry.id   AF-A0A949G4V4-F1
#
_cell.length_a   1.000
_cell.length_b   1.000
_cell.length_c   1.000
_cell.angle_alpha   90.00
_cell.angle_beta   90.00
_cell.angle_gamma   90.00
#
_symmetry.space_group_name_H-M   'P 1'
#
loop_
_entity.id
_entity.type
_entity.pdbx_description
1 polymer ?
#
loop_
_entity_poly.entity_id
_entity_poly.type
_entity_poly.pdbx_seq_one_letter_code
_entity_poly.pdbx_strand_id
1 'polypeptide(L)' 'MMRKHLMFILWPSFLMAGIMEIVVFAMVDPHDLHIFNQAFDLPRQGIYTLSFFVFWIVCAASSCLSLFLYVEPND' A
#
# COMPACT_ATOMS: atom_id res chain seq x y z
N MET A 1 7.51 13.57 19.89
CA MET A 1 6.09 13.58 19.49
C MET A 1 5.83 12.92 18.13
N MET A 2 6.64 13.17 17.09
CA MET A 2 6.41 12.69 15.71
C MET A 2 6.42 11.15 15.54
N ARG A 3 7.26 10.40 16.28
CA ARG A 3 7.33 8.92 16.21
C ARG A 3 6.03 8.20 16.56
N LYS A 4 5.21 8.76 17.46
CA LYS A 4 3.92 8.15 17.83
C LYS A 4 2.94 8.21 16.65
N HIS A 5 2.85 9.37 15.98
CA HIS A 5 1.99 9.55 14.80
C HIS A 5 2.38 8.63 13.65
N LEU A 6 3.67 8.42 13.41
CA LEU A 6 4.13 7.46 12.40
C LEU A 6 3.67 6.03 12.68
N MET A 7 3.69 5.57 13.94
CA MET A 7 3.15 4.25 14.30
C MET A 7 1.64 4.16 14.09
N PHE A 8 0.90 5.23 14.38
CA PHE A 8 -0.56 5.30 14.14
C PHE A 8 -0.92 5.27 12.65
N ILE A 9 0.00 5.63 11.76
CA ILE A 9 -0.20 5.57 10.31
C ILE A 9 0.29 4.23 9.76
N LEU A 10 1.54 3.87 10.04
CA LEU A 10 2.23 2.74 9.42
C LEU A 10 1.59 1.40 9.80
N TRP A 11 1.12 1.25 11.04
CA TRP A 11 0.55 -0.01 11.50
C TRP A 11 -0.83 -0.31 10.89
N PRO A 12 -1.83 0.60 10.92
CA PRO A 12 -3.10 0.35 10.25
C PRO A 12 -2.99 0.25 8.73
N SER A 13 -2.11 1.06 8.10
CA SER A 13 -1.87 0.98 6.66
C SER A 13 -1.27 -0.35 6.24
N PHE A 14 -0.40 -0.96 7.06
CA PHE A 14 0.16 -2.29 6.82
C PHE A 14 -0.95 -3.36 6.79
N LEU A 15 -1.88 -3.31 7.75
CA LEU A 15 -3.02 -4.24 7.79
C LEU A 15 -3.93 -4.06 6.58
N MET A 16 -4.25 -2.82 6.21
CA MET A 16 -5.07 -2.55 5.03
C MET A 16 -4.39 -2.94 3.72
N ALA A 17 -3.06 -2.83 3.62
CA ALA A 17 -2.31 -3.33 2.47
C ALA A 17 -2.48 -4.85 2.31
N GLY A 18 -2.41 -5.61 3.40
CA GLY A 18 -2.64 -7.06 3.36
C GLY A 18 -4.08 -7.43 2.97
N ILE A 19 -5.08 -6.69 3.45
CA ILE A 19 -6.48 -6.89 3.02
C ILE A 19 -6.63 -6.59 1.53
N MET A 20 -6.04 -5.49 1.05
CA MET A 20 -6.09 -5.11 -0.36
C MET A 20 -5.39 -6.14 -1.24
N GLU A 21 -4.25 -6.68 -0.81
CA GLU A 21 -3.57 -7.78 -1.49
C GLU A 21 -4.49 -8.99 -1.64
N ILE A 22 -5.14 -9.45 -0.55
CA ILE A 22 -6.07 -10.58 -0.59
C ILE A 22 -7.23 -10.30 -1.55
N VAL A 23 -7.84 -9.11 -1.47
CA VAL A 23 -9.00 -8.76 -2.31
C VAL A 23 -8.61 -8.68 -3.79
N VAL A 24 -7.51 -8.00 -4.12
CA VAL A 24 -7.06 -7.83 -5.51
C VAL A 24 -6.65 -9.15 -6.12
N PHE A 25 -5.80 -9.93 -5.44
CA PHE A 25 -5.31 -11.20 -5.98
C PHE A 25 -6.29 -12.37 -5.85
N ALA A 26 -7.40 -12.21 -5.12
CA ALA A 26 -8.53 -13.12 -5.22
C ALA A 26 -9.28 -12.97 -6.55
N MET A 27 -9.19 -11.80 -7.20
CA MET A 27 -9.87 -11.51 -8.48
C MET A 27 -8.92 -11.47 -9.68
N VAL A 28 -7.64 -11.17 -9.47
CA VAL A 28 -6.61 -11.00 -10.51
C VAL A 28 -5.49 -12.00 -10.29
N ASP A 29 -5.14 -12.81 -11.29
CA ASP A 29 -3.96 -13.68 -11.19
C ASP A 29 -2.68 -12.81 -11.26
N PRO A 30 -1.72 -12.98 -10.33
CA PRO A 30 -0.44 -12.26 -10.39
C PRO A 30 0.31 -12.44 -11.72
N HIS A 31 0.16 -13.57 -12.42
CA HIS A 31 0.81 -13.78 -13.71
C HIS A 31 0.16 -13.04 -14.87
N ASP A 32 -1.10 -12.61 -14.73
CA ASP A 32 -1.79 -11.83 -15.75
C ASP A 32 -1.41 -10.33 -15.70
N LEU A 33 -0.59 -9.91 -14.73
CA LEU A 33 -0.02 -8.57 -14.70
C LEU A 33 1.03 -8.39 -15.80
N HIS A 34 0.61 -7.71 -16.85
CA HIS A 34 1.48 -7.26 -17.94
C HIS A 34 1.80 -5.77 -17.75
N ILE A 35 3.08 -5.43 -17.59
CA ILE A 35 3.52 -4.03 -17.56
C ILE A 35 4.25 -3.75 -18.87
N PHE A 36 3.86 -2.68 -19.57
CA PHE A 36 4.41 -2.32 -20.89
C PHE A 36 4.35 -3.44 -21.95
N ASN A 37 3.30 -4.28 -21.91
CA ASN A 37 3.11 -5.41 -22.83
C ASN A 37 4.22 -6.47 -22.76
N GLN A 38 4.99 -6.51 -21.67
CA GLN A 38 5.92 -7.59 -21.35
C GLN A 38 5.44 -8.33 -20.11
N ALA A 39 5.56 -9.66 -20.14
CA ALA A 39 5.29 -10.50 -18.98
C ALA A 39 6.30 -10.17 -17.88
N PHE A 40 5.82 -10.02 -16.65
CA PHE A 40 6.68 -9.90 -15.49
C PHE A 40 7.43 -11.23 -15.29
N ASP A 41 8.72 -11.27 -15.61
CA ASP A 41 9.58 -12.43 -15.34
C ASP A 41 9.98 -12.52 -13.84
N LEU A 42 9.07 -12.09 -12.96
CA LEU A 42 9.21 -12.27 -11.52
C LEU A 42 8.44 -13.53 -11.10
N PRO A 43 8.97 -14.29 -10.13
CA PRO A 43 8.18 -15.33 -9.50
C PRO A 43 6.95 -14.71 -8.82
N ARG A 44 5.87 -15.47 -8.67
CA ARG A 44 4.61 -15.02 -8.01
C ARG A 44 4.87 -14.27 -6.70
N GLN A 45 5.79 -14.78 -5.89
CA GLN A 45 6.18 -14.17 -4.62
C GLN A 45 6.73 -12.75 -4.77
N GLY A 46 7.46 -12.47 -5.84
CA GLY A 46 7.98 -11.13 -6.13
C GLY A 46 6.85 -10.15 -6.47
N ILE A 47 5.83 -10.61 -7.20
CA ILE A 47 4.64 -9.81 -7.54
C ILE A 47 3.82 -9.48 -6.29
N TYR A 48 3.57 -10.47 -5.43
CA TYR A 48 2.89 -10.27 -4.14
C TYR A 48 3.64 -9.26 -3.27
N THR A 49 4.96 -9.45 -3.12
CA THR A 49 5.79 -8.57 -2.29
C THR A 49 5.79 -7.14 -2.80
N LEU A 50 5.97 -6.94 -4.11
CA LEU A 50 5.97 -5.61 -4.71
C LEU A 50 4.60 -4.93 -4.54
N SER A 51 3.53 -5.66 -4.81
CA SER A 51 2.16 -5.14 -4.70
C SER A 51 1.81 -4.78 -3.25
N PHE A 52 2.22 -5.60 -2.29
CA PHE A 52 2.08 -5.32 -0.87
C PHE A 52 2.73 -3.98 -0.49
N PHE A 53 3.99 -3.75 -0.90
CA PHE A 53 4.67 -2.48 -0.62
C PHE A 53 4.01 -1.29 -1.32
N VAL A 54 3.54 -1.45 -2.55
CA VAL A 54 2.80 -0.41 -3.26
C VAL A 54 1.51 -0.06 -2.51
N PHE A 55 0.68 -1.05 -2.17
CA PHE A 55 -0.55 -0.83 -1.41
C PHE A 55 -0.26 -0.20 -0.05
N TRP A 56 0.78 -0.66 0.65
CA TRP A 56 1.17 -0.10 1.94
C TRP A 56 1.57 1.37 1.84
N ILE A 57 2.41 1.74 0.86
CA ILE A 57 2.81 3.12 0.62
C ILE A 57 1.60 3.98 0.28
N VAL A 58 0.67 3.50 -0.55
CA VAL A 58 -0.55 4.23 -0.92
C VAL A 58 -1.44 4.47 0.30
N CYS A 59 -1.68 3.44 1.12
CA CYS A 59 -2.46 3.58 2.36
C CYS A 59 -1.79 4.51 3.38
N ALA A 60 -0.47 4.41 3.53
CA ALA A 60 0.30 5.29 4.40
C ALA A 60 0.30 6.74 3.91
N ALA A 61 0.42 6.96 2.60
CA ALA A 61 0.34 8.28 1.98
C ALA A 61 -1.05 8.91 2.14
N SER A 62 -2.13 8.14 1.96
CA SER A 62 -3.50 8.59 2.20
C SER A 62 -3.69 9.03 3.66
N SER A 63 -3.23 8.23 4.61
CA SER A 63 -3.31 8.57 6.05
C SER A 63 -2.44 9.78 6.42
N CYS A 64 -1.26 9.90 5.81
CA CYS A 64 -0.38 11.05 5.96
C CYS A 64 -1.03 12.32 5.42
N LEU A 65 -1.67 12.24 4.25
CA LEU A 65 -2.41 13.35 3.65
C LEU A 65 -3.60 13.76 4.53
N SER A 66 -4.35 12.80 5.07
CA SER A 66 -5.44 13.08 6.02
C SER A 66 -4.93 13.80 7.27
N LEU A 67 -3.78 13.41 7.81
CA LEU A 67 -3.16 14.12 8.94
C LEU A 67 -2.64 15.50 8.54
N PHE A 68 -2.05 15.64 7.35
CA PHE A 68 -1.59 16.93 6.85
C PHE A 68 -2.75 17.93 6.71
N LEU A 69 -3.87 17.48 6.15
CA LEU A 69 -5.10 18.29 6.05
C LEU A 69 -5.76 18.51 7.41
N TYR A 70 -5.75 17.53 8.30
CA TYR A 70 -6.28 17.70 9.66
C TYR A 70 -5.46 18.69 10.49
N VAL A 71 -4.15 18.81 10.22
CA VAL A 71 -3.24 19.78 10.83
C VAL A 71 -3.35 21.16 10.17
N GLU A 72 -4.38 21.41 9.33
CA GLU A 72 -4.65 22.75 8.78
C GLU A 72 -4.77 23.84 9.86
N PRO A 73 -4.32 25.07 9.53
CA PRO A 73 -3.71 26.03 10.46
C PRO A 73 -4.75 26.75 11.33
N ASN A 74 -5.21 26.12 12.40
CA ASN A 74 -5.93 26.82 13.46
C ASN A 74 -5.01 27.23 14.63
N ASP A 75 -3.70 27.36 14.34
CA ASP A 75 -2.72 28.17 15.07
C ASP A 75 -2.13 29.23 14.13
#